data_AF-A0AAW8F3R9-F1
#
_entry.id   AF-A0AAW8F3R9-F1
#
_cell.length_a   1.000
_cell.length_b   1.000
_cell.length_c   1.000
_cell.angle_alpha   90.00
_cell.angle_beta   90.00
_cell.angle_gamma   90.00
#
_symmetry.space_group_name_H-M   'P 1'
#
loop_
_entity.id
_entity.type
_entity.pdbx_description
1 polymer ?
#
loop_
_entity_poly.entity_id
_entity_poly.type
_entity_poly.pdbx_seq_one_letter_code
_entity_poly.pdbx_strand_id
1 'polypeptide(L)'
;MPRISRSLVTALSSLALATAGLTVATGTAHAQSCSQDYLPLPDSSCQPGDFNPDVTQSTIDSTICVSGWTATVRPSSSYTTALKKKQIVEYGYTDTSTSDYEEDHFVPLELGGSPKSELNLWPEPEYGTKTAANKDTVENKLKKAVCAGTVTLADAQDAIVTDWTTALSNLGLN
;
A
#
# COMPACT_ATOMS: atom_id res chain seq x y z
N MET A 1 -70.68 58.28 44.22
CA MET A 1 -70.13 57.20 45.06
C MET A 1 -69.71 56.05 44.14
N PRO A 2 -68.68 55.25 44.45
CA PRO A 2 -67.23 55.52 44.48
C PRO A 2 -66.46 54.81 43.33
N ARG A 3 -65.15 55.10 43.29
CA ARG A 3 -64.08 54.48 42.48
C ARG A 3 -64.11 52.94 42.51
N ILE A 4 -63.51 52.31 41.50
CA ILE A 4 -62.33 51.42 41.66
C ILE A 4 -61.63 51.28 40.29
N SER A 5 -60.38 51.75 40.24
CA SER A 5 -59.41 51.41 39.22
C SER A 5 -58.84 50.01 39.49
N ARG A 6 -58.62 49.22 38.45
CA ARG A 6 -57.64 48.12 38.47
C ARG A 6 -56.87 48.12 37.15
N SER A 7 -55.63 48.60 37.19
CA SER A 7 -54.59 48.16 36.26
C SER A 7 -54.12 46.77 36.70
N LEU A 8 -53.79 45.87 35.78
CA LEU A 8 -52.76 44.83 35.98
C LEU A 8 -52.38 44.14 34.66
N VAL A 9 -51.21 44.54 34.15
CA VAL A 9 -50.09 43.71 33.66
C VAL A 9 -50.45 42.48 32.82
N THR A 10 -50.37 42.60 31.50
CA THR A 10 -50.13 41.46 30.60
C THR A 10 -48.64 41.18 30.52
N ALA A 11 -48.24 40.02 31.04
CA ALA A 11 -46.89 39.48 30.92
C ALA A 11 -46.56 39.18 29.45
N LEU A 12 -45.43 39.69 28.96
CA LEU A 12 -44.82 39.24 27.70
C LEU A 12 -44.12 37.90 27.95
N SER A 13 -44.72 36.81 27.48
CA SER A 13 -44.05 35.52 27.41
C SER A 13 -43.10 35.50 26.21
N SER A 14 -41.80 35.56 26.47
CA SER A 14 -40.76 35.38 25.47
C SER A 14 -40.75 33.92 25.01
N LEU A 15 -41.14 33.67 23.75
CA LEU A 15 -41.03 32.36 23.12
C LEU A 15 -39.57 32.14 22.69
N ALA A 16 -38.80 31.40 23.49
CA ALA A 16 -37.45 31.00 23.11
C ALA A 16 -37.54 29.85 22.08
N LEU A 17 -37.24 30.15 20.81
CA LEU A 17 -37.01 29.10 19.80
C LEU A 17 -35.69 28.40 20.11
N ALA A 18 -35.77 27.20 20.67
CA ALA A 18 -34.64 26.29 20.73
C ALA A 18 -34.43 25.66 19.34
N THR A 19 -33.51 26.20 18.56
CA THR A 19 -33.01 25.53 17.36
C THR A 19 -32.18 24.34 17.79
N ALA A 20 -32.74 23.13 17.71
CA ALA A 20 -31.97 21.90 17.82
C ALA A 20 -31.06 21.78 16.59
N GLY A 21 -29.78 22.14 16.76
CA GLY A 21 -28.76 21.93 15.73
C GLY A 21 -28.50 20.44 15.57
N LEU A 22 -28.87 19.87 14.42
CA LEU A 22 -28.47 18.52 14.05
C LEU A 22 -27.00 18.56 13.61
N THR A 23 -26.08 18.23 14.52
CA THR A 23 -24.69 17.97 14.17
C THR A 23 -24.63 16.63 13.43
N VAL A 24 -24.63 16.67 12.10
CA VAL A 24 -24.24 15.50 11.30
C VAL A 24 -22.76 15.26 11.57
N ALA A 25 -22.46 14.29 12.44
CA ALA A 25 -21.13 13.73 12.52
C ALA A 25 -20.89 13.00 11.21
N THR A 26 -20.30 13.67 10.23
CA THR A 26 -19.68 13.00 9.09
C THR A 26 -18.53 12.19 9.66
N GLY A 27 -18.81 10.94 10.04
CA GLY A 27 -17.75 9.97 10.22
C GLY A 27 -16.96 9.98 8.92
N THR A 28 -15.69 10.38 8.98
CA THR A 28 -14.79 10.21 7.86
C THR A 28 -14.64 8.71 7.68
N ALA A 29 -15.50 8.11 6.85
CA ALA A 29 -15.13 6.88 6.16
C ALA A 29 -13.79 7.23 5.51
N HIS A 30 -12.70 6.60 5.96
CA HIS A 30 -11.44 6.70 5.25
C HIS A 30 -11.74 6.21 3.84
N ALA A 31 -11.79 7.14 2.89
CA ALA A 31 -11.91 6.77 1.49
C ALA A 31 -10.69 5.92 1.16
N GLN A 32 -10.91 4.78 0.54
CA GLN A 32 -9.85 3.95 -0.01
C GLN A 32 -8.98 4.86 -0.90
N SER A 33 -7.70 4.94 -0.61
CA SER A 33 -6.75 5.77 -1.35
C SER A 33 -5.99 4.99 -2.41
N CYS A 34 -6.06 3.66 -2.35
CA CYS A 34 -5.52 2.71 -3.34
C CYS A 34 -6.65 1.77 -3.81
N SER A 35 -6.45 1.10 -4.94
CA SER A 35 -7.42 0.17 -5.53
C SER A 35 -6.92 -1.27 -5.59
N GLN A 36 -7.85 -2.21 -5.47
CA GLN A 36 -7.64 -3.65 -5.71
C GLN A 36 -7.91 -4.06 -7.16
N ASP A 37 -8.35 -3.15 -8.02
CA ASP A 37 -8.73 -3.47 -9.42
C ASP A 37 -7.55 -3.96 -10.28
N TYR A 38 -6.32 -3.75 -9.81
CA TYR A 38 -5.08 -4.11 -10.51
C TYR A 38 -4.49 -5.44 -10.09
N LEU A 39 -5.09 -6.12 -9.10
CA LEU A 39 -4.59 -7.41 -8.64
C LEU A 39 -4.41 -8.39 -9.82
N PRO A 40 -3.28 -9.10 -9.90
CA PRO A 40 -2.33 -9.32 -8.80
C PRO A 40 -1.15 -8.33 -8.78
N LEU A 41 -1.26 -7.17 -9.43
CA LEU A 41 -0.31 -6.07 -9.30
C LEU A 41 -0.79 -5.05 -8.25
N PRO A 42 0.12 -4.27 -7.63
CA PRO A 42 -0.30 -3.13 -6.82
C PRO A 42 -0.98 -2.05 -7.67
N ASP A 43 -1.68 -1.14 -6.99
CA ASP A 43 -2.14 0.10 -7.61
C ASP A 43 -0.92 0.98 -7.91
N SER A 44 -0.65 1.22 -9.21
CA SER A 44 0.49 2.02 -9.68
C SER A 44 0.50 3.47 -9.16
N SER A 45 -0.65 4.01 -8.72
CA SER A 45 -0.71 5.35 -8.11
C SER A 45 -0.22 5.35 -6.66
N CYS A 46 -0.30 4.20 -5.97
CA CYS A 46 0.20 4.02 -4.62
C CYS A 46 1.60 3.42 -4.59
N GLN A 47 1.85 2.38 -5.39
CA GLN A 47 3.15 1.72 -5.52
C GLN A 47 3.57 1.61 -6.98
N PRO A 48 4.15 2.69 -7.55
CA PRO A 48 4.74 2.64 -8.89
C PRO A 48 6.01 1.78 -8.98
N GLY A 49 6.57 1.37 -7.84
CA GLY A 49 7.90 0.78 -7.73
C GLY A 49 8.95 1.84 -7.43
N ASP A 50 9.86 1.53 -6.52
CA ASP A 50 10.98 2.41 -6.15
C ASP A 50 12.25 1.56 -5.99
N PHE A 51 13.39 2.12 -6.40
CA PHE A 51 14.64 1.38 -6.53
C PHE A 51 15.65 1.80 -5.45
N ASN A 52 16.46 0.84 -5.01
CA ASN A 52 17.60 1.09 -4.15
C ASN A 52 18.75 1.68 -4.98
N PRO A 53 19.20 2.93 -4.74
CA PRO A 53 20.24 3.57 -5.53
C PRO A 53 21.62 2.88 -5.40
N ASP A 54 21.83 2.05 -4.38
CA ASP A 54 23.06 1.27 -4.21
C ASP A 54 23.12 0.05 -5.15
N VAL A 55 21.98 -0.36 -5.73
CA VAL A 55 21.88 -1.49 -6.65
C VAL A 55 21.80 -0.99 -8.09
N THR A 56 22.90 -1.15 -8.80
CA THR A 56 23.10 -0.78 -10.19
C THR A 56 23.70 -1.96 -10.92
N GLN A 57 23.68 -1.95 -12.26
CA GLN A 57 24.36 -2.98 -13.06
C GLN A 57 25.84 -3.15 -12.68
N SER A 58 26.53 -2.07 -12.28
CA SER A 58 27.93 -2.10 -11.86
C SER A 58 28.16 -2.60 -10.43
N THR A 59 27.11 -2.68 -9.60
CA THR A 59 27.21 -3.09 -8.19
C THR A 59 26.54 -4.43 -7.91
N ILE A 60 25.94 -5.10 -8.89
CA ILE A 60 25.22 -6.37 -8.66
C ILE A 60 26.11 -7.44 -8.02
N ASP A 61 27.39 -7.49 -8.39
CA ASP A 61 28.37 -8.46 -7.88
C ASP A 61 28.80 -8.21 -6.43
N SER A 62 28.52 -7.02 -5.88
CA SER A 62 28.71 -6.68 -4.46
C SER A 62 27.39 -6.50 -3.71
N THR A 63 26.25 -6.67 -4.39
CA THR A 63 24.90 -6.50 -3.84
C THR A 63 24.04 -7.74 -4.08
N ILE A 64 23.07 -7.68 -5.00
CA ILE A 64 22.03 -8.70 -5.19
C ILE A 64 22.57 -10.09 -5.57
N CYS A 65 23.77 -10.18 -6.15
CA CYS A 65 24.43 -11.43 -6.49
C CYS A 65 25.33 -11.98 -5.37
N VAL A 66 25.44 -11.28 -4.25
CA VAL A 66 26.12 -11.76 -3.04
C VAL A 66 25.13 -12.50 -2.14
N SER A 67 25.45 -13.74 -1.79
CA SER A 67 24.62 -14.55 -0.89
C SER A 67 24.40 -13.83 0.45
N GLY A 68 23.13 -13.70 0.85
CA GLY A 68 22.73 -13.08 2.11
C GLY A 68 22.64 -11.55 2.08
N TRP A 69 22.96 -10.87 0.97
CA TRP A 69 22.89 -9.41 0.90
C TRP A 69 21.48 -8.85 1.19
N THR A 70 20.42 -9.47 0.66
CA THR A 70 19.05 -8.97 0.91
C THR A 70 18.67 -9.00 2.40
N ALA A 71 19.24 -9.91 3.18
CA ALA A 71 19.03 -9.96 4.64
C ALA A 71 19.66 -8.77 5.39
N THR A 72 20.68 -8.10 4.81
CA THR A 72 21.34 -6.94 5.44
C THR A 72 20.56 -5.64 5.24
N VAL A 73 19.77 -5.56 4.16
CA VAL A 73 18.98 -4.37 3.80
C VAL A 73 17.50 -4.51 4.14
N ARG A 74 17.00 -5.73 4.37
CA ARG A 74 15.59 -6.00 4.67
C ARG A 74 15.12 -5.20 5.90
N PRO A 75 13.96 -4.53 5.83
CA PRO A 75 13.40 -3.85 6.99
C PRO A 75 13.05 -4.82 8.13
N SER A 76 12.95 -4.29 9.35
CA SER A 76 12.49 -5.09 10.49
C SER A 76 11.03 -5.49 10.31
N SER A 77 10.66 -6.65 10.85
CA SER A 77 9.27 -7.11 10.85
C SER A 77 8.32 -6.16 11.58
N SER A 78 8.82 -5.42 12.58
CA SER A 78 8.05 -4.38 13.27
C SER A 78 7.65 -3.22 12.35
N TYR A 79 8.54 -2.84 11.43
CA TYR A 79 8.26 -1.80 10.44
C TYR A 79 7.23 -2.29 9.43
N THR A 80 7.46 -3.45 8.81
CA THR A 80 6.57 -3.99 7.78
C THR A 80 5.19 -4.36 8.34
N THR A 81 5.11 -4.87 9.58
CA THR A 81 3.80 -5.15 10.22
C THR A 81 2.99 -3.88 10.46
N ALA A 82 3.64 -2.76 10.81
CA ALA A 82 2.96 -1.50 11.00
C ALA A 82 2.46 -0.92 9.67
N LEU A 83 3.29 -0.99 8.63
CA LEU A 83 2.95 -0.54 7.28
C LEU A 83 1.80 -1.35 6.67
N LYS A 84 1.87 -2.69 6.75
CA LYS A 84 0.81 -3.60 6.29
C LYS A 84 -0.57 -3.24 6.83
N LYS A 85 -0.66 -3.01 8.14
CA LYS A 85 -1.94 -2.65 8.78
C LYS A 85 -2.50 -1.33 8.27
N LYS A 86 -1.64 -0.35 8.01
CA LYS A 86 -2.01 0.93 7.41
C LYS A 86 -2.52 0.71 5.99
N GLN A 87 -1.73 0.05 5.16
CA GLN A 87 -2.01 -0.08 3.73
C GLN A 87 -3.18 -1.02 3.42
N ILE A 88 -3.45 -2.03 4.26
CA ILE A 88 -4.65 -2.86 4.11
C ILE A 88 -5.92 -2.00 4.12
N VAL A 89 -5.96 -0.97 4.96
CA VAL A 89 -7.07 -0.01 5.02
C VAL A 89 -7.06 0.94 3.81
N GLU A 90 -5.88 1.37 3.35
CA GLU A 90 -5.73 2.25 2.18
C GLU A 90 -6.19 1.58 0.88
N TYR A 91 -5.86 0.29 0.69
CA TYR A 91 -6.37 -0.57 -0.39
C TYR A 91 -7.83 -0.93 -0.21
N GLY A 92 -8.33 -0.82 1.02
CA GLY A 92 -9.73 -1.07 1.32
C GLY A 92 -10.13 -2.53 1.16
N TYR A 93 -9.23 -3.45 1.51
CA TYR A 93 -9.50 -4.88 1.49
C TYR A 93 -10.75 -5.23 2.32
N THR A 94 -11.36 -6.36 1.99
CA THR A 94 -12.61 -6.81 2.63
C THR A 94 -12.45 -7.22 4.09
N ASP A 95 -11.22 -7.46 4.52
CA ASP A 95 -10.85 -7.83 5.87
C ASP A 95 -9.55 -7.14 6.31
N THR A 96 -9.19 -7.31 7.58
CA THR A 96 -7.94 -6.76 8.15
C THR A 96 -7.04 -7.84 8.74
N SER A 97 -7.19 -9.09 8.30
CA SER A 97 -6.42 -10.23 8.75
C SER A 97 -5.02 -10.14 8.14
N THR A 98 -4.01 -9.81 8.95
CA THR A 98 -2.64 -9.65 8.44
C THR A 98 -2.00 -10.95 7.93
N SER A 99 -2.63 -12.11 8.15
CA SER A 99 -2.20 -13.39 7.59
C SER A 99 -2.56 -13.55 6.11
N ASP A 100 -3.51 -12.76 5.62
CA ASP A 100 -4.06 -12.91 4.27
C ASP A 100 -3.28 -12.04 3.27
N TYR A 101 -2.26 -11.34 3.75
CA TYR A 101 -1.41 -10.42 3.01
C TYR A 101 0.05 -10.59 3.41
N GLU A 102 0.97 -10.55 2.46
CA GLU A 102 2.40 -10.31 2.67
C GLU A 102 2.70 -8.81 2.56
N GLU A 103 3.64 -8.28 3.35
CA GLU A 103 4.08 -6.89 3.14
C GLU A 103 5.28 -6.98 2.22
N ASP A 104 5.02 -6.81 0.93
CA ASP A 104 5.95 -7.24 -0.10
C ASP A 104 6.49 -6.07 -0.91
N HIS A 105 7.68 -6.27 -1.46
CA HIS A 105 8.34 -5.35 -2.35
C HIS A 105 7.82 -5.54 -3.77
N PHE A 106 7.24 -4.51 -4.41
CA PHE A 106 6.80 -4.60 -5.81
C PHE A 106 7.98 -4.88 -6.75
N VAL A 107 9.03 -4.07 -6.66
CA VAL A 107 10.37 -4.44 -7.14
C VAL A 107 11.08 -5.17 -6.01
N PRO A 108 11.45 -6.45 -6.13
CA PRO A 108 12.05 -7.20 -5.05
C PRO A 108 13.44 -6.69 -4.70
N LEU A 109 13.88 -6.95 -3.47
CA LEU A 109 15.24 -6.66 -3.03
C LEU A 109 16.28 -7.35 -3.93
N GLU A 110 15.93 -8.53 -4.45
CA GLU A 110 16.69 -9.37 -5.37
C GLU A 110 16.92 -8.72 -6.74
N LEU A 111 16.15 -7.69 -7.09
CA LEU A 111 16.33 -6.85 -8.28
C LEU A 111 16.58 -5.38 -7.91
N GLY A 112 17.01 -5.12 -6.67
CA GLY A 112 17.37 -3.78 -6.23
C GLY A 112 16.19 -2.87 -5.94
N GLY A 113 15.06 -3.41 -5.49
CA GLY A 113 13.98 -2.60 -4.95
C GLY A 113 14.37 -1.85 -3.67
N SER A 114 13.74 -0.70 -3.46
CA SER A 114 13.94 0.12 -2.26
C SER A 114 13.41 -0.62 -1.02
N PRO A 115 14.20 -0.78 0.04
CA PRO A 115 13.85 -1.67 1.16
C PRO A 115 12.73 -1.12 2.05
N LYS A 116 12.53 0.20 2.11
CA LYS A 116 11.62 0.88 3.05
C LYS A 116 10.72 1.93 2.41
N SER A 117 10.68 1.98 1.08
CA SER A 117 9.83 2.95 0.39
C SER A 117 8.40 2.44 0.38
N GLU A 118 7.45 3.23 0.87
CA GLU A 118 6.02 2.92 0.76
C GLU A 118 5.54 2.93 -0.71
N LEU A 119 6.34 3.49 -1.63
CA LEU A 119 6.11 3.43 -3.09
C LEU A 119 6.56 2.09 -3.70
N ASN A 120 7.25 1.26 -2.93
CA ASN A 120 7.68 -0.08 -3.33
C ASN A 120 7.13 -1.17 -2.40
N LEU A 121 6.51 -0.81 -1.28
CA LEU A 121 5.96 -1.75 -0.31
C LEU A 121 4.44 -1.71 -0.32
N TRP A 122 3.82 -2.88 -0.40
CA TRP A 122 2.37 -3.01 -0.42
C TRP A 122 1.90 -4.31 0.24
N PRO A 123 0.64 -4.34 0.73
CA PRO A 123 0.00 -5.54 1.27
C PRO A 123 -0.45 -6.47 0.12
N GLU A 124 0.45 -7.31 -0.36
CA GLU A 124 0.20 -8.27 -1.44
C GLU A 124 -0.67 -9.45 -0.96
N PRO A 125 -1.79 -9.76 -1.63
CA PRO A 125 -2.64 -10.88 -1.22
C PRO A 125 -1.99 -12.26 -1.31
N GLU A 126 -2.25 -13.08 -0.29
CA GLU A 126 -1.87 -14.51 -0.24
C GLU A 126 -2.96 -15.43 -0.83
N TYR A 127 -3.99 -14.83 -1.44
CA TYR A 127 -5.14 -15.52 -2.02
C TYR A 127 -5.32 -15.17 -3.51
N GLY A 128 -6.21 -15.92 -4.18
CA GLY A 128 -6.44 -15.81 -5.62
C GLY A 128 -5.63 -16.82 -6.42
N THR A 129 -5.51 -16.60 -7.74
CA THR A 129 -4.80 -17.51 -8.65
C THR A 129 -3.32 -17.17 -8.87
N LYS A 130 -2.91 -16.00 -8.39
CA LYS A 130 -1.58 -15.42 -8.51
C LYS A 130 -1.26 -14.75 -7.18
N THR A 131 -0.56 -15.47 -6.30
CA THR A 131 -0.24 -15.03 -4.93
C THR A 131 1.20 -14.53 -4.84
N ALA A 132 1.56 -13.94 -3.70
CA ALA A 132 2.95 -13.57 -3.35
C ALA A 132 3.94 -14.73 -3.63
N ALA A 133 3.61 -15.95 -3.21
CA ALA A 133 4.43 -17.13 -3.51
C ALA A 133 4.61 -17.44 -5.02
N ASN A 134 3.68 -17.04 -5.89
CA ASN A 134 3.86 -17.15 -7.33
C ASN A 134 4.84 -16.10 -7.85
N LYS A 135 4.77 -14.86 -7.34
CA LYS A 135 5.69 -13.78 -7.64
C LYS A 135 7.12 -14.13 -7.18
N ASP A 136 7.30 -14.69 -5.98
CA ASP A 136 8.60 -15.21 -5.49
C ASP A 136 9.32 -16.10 -6.52
N THR A 137 8.57 -16.95 -7.23
CA THR A 137 9.14 -17.85 -8.26
C THR A 137 9.67 -17.06 -9.45
N VAL A 138 8.95 -16.01 -9.87
CA VAL A 138 9.37 -15.10 -10.94
C VAL A 138 10.62 -14.33 -10.52
N GLU A 139 10.61 -13.73 -9.33
CA GLU A 139 11.72 -12.94 -8.80
C GLU A 139 13.02 -13.75 -8.70
N ASN A 140 12.92 -14.97 -8.18
CA ASN A 140 14.06 -15.87 -8.08
C ASN A 140 14.65 -16.24 -9.44
N LYS A 141 13.82 -16.39 -10.47
CA LYS A 141 14.28 -16.64 -11.84
C LYS A 141 14.91 -15.39 -12.46
N LEU A 142 14.31 -14.22 -12.29
CA LEU A 142 14.86 -12.95 -12.77
C LEU A 142 16.22 -12.66 -12.12
N LYS A 143 16.33 -12.80 -10.79
CA LYS A 143 17.60 -12.67 -10.07
C LYS A 143 18.69 -13.57 -10.64
N LYS A 144 18.36 -14.86 -10.87
CA LYS A 144 19.31 -15.82 -11.45
C LYS A 144 19.77 -15.39 -12.84
N ALA A 145 18.86 -14.92 -13.68
CA ALA A 145 19.19 -14.42 -15.01
C ALA A 145 20.10 -13.18 -14.97
N VAL A 146 19.81 -12.24 -14.07
CA VAL A 146 20.65 -11.04 -13.84
C VAL A 146 22.04 -11.43 -13.35
N CYS A 147 22.13 -12.28 -12.32
CA CYS A 147 23.42 -12.71 -11.78
C CYS A 147 24.21 -13.66 -12.68
N ALA A 148 23.55 -14.30 -13.66
CA ALA A 148 24.21 -15.04 -14.74
C ALA A 148 24.63 -14.15 -15.92
N GLY A 149 24.23 -12.88 -15.93
CA GLY A 149 24.48 -11.93 -17.03
C GLY A 149 23.68 -12.23 -18.29
N THR A 150 22.64 -13.06 -18.22
CA THR A 150 21.80 -13.39 -19.39
C THR A 150 20.73 -12.33 -19.65
N VAL A 151 20.39 -11.54 -18.63
CA VAL A 151 19.47 -10.40 -18.69
C VAL A 151 20.11 -9.24 -17.90
N THR A 152 19.95 -8.00 -18.35
CA THR A 152 20.46 -6.84 -17.60
C THR A 152 19.56 -6.56 -16.39
N LEU A 153 20.11 -5.92 -15.34
CA LEU A 153 19.31 -5.49 -14.19
C LEU A 153 18.13 -4.61 -14.64
N ALA A 154 18.37 -3.68 -15.57
CA ALA A 154 17.36 -2.76 -16.07
C ALA A 154 16.22 -3.50 -16.80
N ASP A 155 16.52 -4.47 -17.66
CA ASP A 155 15.48 -5.25 -18.35
C ASP A 155 14.64 -6.08 -17.38
N ALA A 156 15.27 -6.66 -16.35
CA ALA A 156 14.55 -7.40 -15.30
C ALA A 156 13.66 -6.47 -14.45
N GLN A 157 14.13 -5.28 -14.12
CA GLN A 157 13.38 -4.25 -13.40
C GLN A 157 12.18 -3.74 -14.21
N ASP A 158 12.38 -3.46 -15.51
CA ASP A 158 11.31 -3.02 -16.41
C ASP A 158 10.25 -4.11 -16.57
N ALA A 159 10.66 -5.36 -16.73
CA ALA A 159 9.74 -6.49 -16.87
C ALA A 159 8.88 -6.71 -15.61
N ILE A 160 9.46 -6.61 -14.41
CA ILE A 160 8.70 -6.84 -13.17
C ILE A 160 7.73 -5.69 -12.85
N VAL A 161 8.13 -4.45 -13.10
CA VAL A 161 7.28 -3.26 -12.90
C VAL A 161 6.15 -3.19 -13.93
N THR A 162 6.40 -3.65 -15.17
CA THR A 162 5.38 -3.68 -16.22
C THR A 162 4.31 -4.71 -15.90
N ASP A 163 4.71 -5.97 -15.71
CA ASP A 163 3.83 -7.07 -15.36
C ASP A 163 4.65 -8.30 -14.95
N TRP A 164 4.79 -8.48 -13.64
CA TRP A 164 5.50 -9.62 -13.08
C TRP A 164 4.94 -10.97 -13.55
N THR A 165 3.65 -11.05 -13.91
CA THR A 165 3.02 -12.31 -14.33
C THR A 165 3.48 -12.77 -15.71
N THR A 166 3.98 -11.84 -16.54
CA THR A 166 4.49 -12.10 -17.89
C THR A 166 6.00 -11.85 -18.02
N ALA A 167 6.65 -11.28 -17.00
CA ALA A 167 8.06 -10.89 -17.01
C ALA A 167 9.02 -11.96 -17.57
N LEU A 168 8.88 -13.21 -17.12
CA LEU A 168 9.73 -14.31 -17.61
C LEU A 168 9.55 -14.55 -19.11
N SER A 169 8.31 -14.56 -19.58
CA SER A 169 8.01 -14.79 -21.00
C SER A 169 8.49 -13.65 -21.88
N ASN A 170 8.37 -12.40 -21.41
CA ASN A 170 8.83 -11.22 -22.11
C ASN A 170 10.36 -11.21 -22.29
N LEU A 171 11.08 -11.81 -21.34
CA LEU A 171 12.54 -11.94 -21.34
C LEU A 171 13.03 -13.29 -21.92
N GLY A 172 12.14 -14.17 -22.36
CA GLY A 172 12.51 -15.48 -22.90
C GLY A 172 13.06 -16.47 -21.86
N LEU A 173 12.65 -16.36 -20.60
CA LEU A 173 13.13 -17.15 -19.44
C LEU A 173 12.17 -18.28 -18.99
N ASN A 174 11.31 -18.74 -19.90
CA ASN A 174 10.29 -19.76 -19.62
C ASN A 174 10.88 -21.15 -19.38
#